data_AF-A0A0G1YRK7-F1
#
_entry.id   AF-A0A0G1YRK7-F1
#
_cell.length_a   1.000
_cell.length_b   1.000
_cell.length_c   1.000
_cell.angle_alpha   90.00
_cell.angle_beta   90.00
_cell.angle_gamma   90.00
#
_symmetry.space_group_name_H-M   'P 1'
#
loop_
_entity.id
_entity.type
_entity.pdbx_description
1 polymer ?
#
loop_
_entity_poly.entity_id
_entity_poly.type
_entity_poly.pdbx_seq_one_letter_code
_entity_poly.pdbx_strand_id
1 'polypeptide(L)'
;MARKVTDVVNLGALAKLFGISMWDDFNEGWEPGAHHYAYQERHQEAIDDGESEDRAVELAEEAAMKAEEEEQAEFFSNYHHCLFQAVESEFEKHGLELIPKHSGEKYPYEFVVVPLKSWEDAAVAIMGTINGVGMFWFHNLKEFLKSGPYTPREAVLLHLDSIKVRAEVYGDASAKRTFERCMRF
;
A
#
# COMPACT_ATOMS: atom_id res chain seq x y z
N MET A 1 9.00 16.79 -23.84
CA MET A 1 8.68 15.35 -23.84
C MET A 1 7.38 15.17 -23.09
N ALA A 2 6.35 14.57 -23.69
CA ALA A 2 5.12 14.25 -22.98
C ALA A 2 5.40 13.14 -21.96
N ARG A 3 5.04 13.34 -20.69
CA ARG A 3 5.16 12.32 -19.64
C ARG A 3 4.27 11.14 -20.05
N LYS A 4 4.84 9.94 -20.20
CA LYS A 4 4.06 8.74 -20.53
C LYS A 4 3.14 8.45 -19.33
N VAL A 5 1.84 8.61 -19.54
CA VAL A 5 0.83 8.37 -18.52
C VAL A 5 0.61 6.86 -18.40
N THR A 6 0.81 6.31 -17.20
CA THR A 6 0.59 4.89 -16.89
C THR A 6 -0.54 4.77 -15.89
N ASP A 7 -1.39 3.77 -16.08
CA ASP A 7 -2.41 3.31 -15.13
C ASP A 7 -1.86 2.18 -14.24
N VAL A 8 -0.67 1.66 -14.54
CA VAL A 8 -0.01 0.66 -13.70
C VAL A 8 0.75 1.34 -12.57
N VAL A 9 0.48 0.92 -11.33
CA VAL A 9 1.13 1.37 -10.09
C VAL A 9 1.60 0.17 -9.27
N ASN A 10 2.69 0.32 -8.52
CA ASN A 10 3.18 -0.71 -7.59
C ASN A 10 3.02 -0.26 -6.14
N LEU A 11 3.29 -1.16 -5.19
CA LEU A 11 3.17 -0.89 -3.75
C LEU A 11 3.94 0.36 -3.31
N GLY A 12 5.19 0.51 -3.77
CA GLY A 12 6.01 1.67 -3.44
C GLY A 12 5.45 2.98 -4.00
N ALA A 13 4.89 2.96 -5.21
CA ALA A 13 4.22 4.12 -5.80
C ALA A 13 2.96 4.50 -5.03
N LEU A 14 2.17 3.53 -4.58
CA LEU A 14 1.00 3.75 -3.73
C LEU A 14 1.40 4.35 -2.37
N ALA A 15 2.37 3.75 -1.68
CA ALA A 15 2.85 4.25 -0.40
C ALA A 15 3.34 5.71 -0.53
N LYS A 16 4.15 5.98 -1.56
CA LYS A 16 4.66 7.32 -1.86
C LYS A 16 3.55 8.33 -2.19
N LEU A 17 2.55 7.93 -2.97
CA LEU A 17 1.41 8.77 -3.34
C LEU A 17 0.69 9.34 -2.12
N PHE A 18 0.56 8.53 -1.06
CA PHE A 18 -0.14 8.90 0.18
C PHE A 18 0.77 9.31 1.34
N GLY A 19 2.09 9.34 1.13
CA GLY A 19 3.06 9.67 2.18
C GLY A 19 3.16 8.62 3.30
N ILE A 20 2.84 7.37 2.97
CA ILE A 20 3.05 6.19 3.82
C ILE A 20 4.49 5.71 3.61
N SER A 21 5.15 5.25 4.67
CA SER A 21 6.50 4.69 4.59
C SER A 21 6.53 3.50 3.63
N MET A 22 7.58 3.37 2.82
CA MET A 22 7.75 2.20 1.96
C MET A 22 8.07 0.97 2.82
N TRP A 23 7.85 -0.23 2.28
CA TRP A 23 8.13 -1.47 3.00
C TRP A 23 9.57 -1.53 3.51
N ASP A 24 10.56 -1.18 2.68
CA ASP A 24 11.97 -1.24 3.07
C ASP A 24 12.24 -0.34 4.29
N ASP A 25 11.80 0.92 4.25
CA ASP A 25 11.92 1.86 5.37
C ASP A 25 11.14 1.39 6.61
N PHE A 26 10.02 0.69 6.40
CA PHE A 26 9.16 0.20 7.47
C PHE A 26 9.75 -1.04 8.16
N ASN A 27 10.41 -1.91 7.39
CA ASN A 27 11.04 -3.14 7.84
C ASN A 27 12.40 -2.90 8.50
N GLU A 28 13.14 -1.84 8.14
CA GLU A 28 14.43 -1.49 8.77
C GLU A 28 14.36 -1.31 10.29
N GLY A 29 13.19 -0.93 10.82
CA GLY A 29 12.96 -0.77 12.27
C GLY A 29 12.37 -1.99 12.97
N TRP A 30 12.16 -3.09 12.25
CA TRP A 30 11.59 -4.32 12.82
C TRP A 30 12.68 -5.21 13.38
N GLU A 31 12.51 -5.64 14.63
CA GLU A 31 13.37 -6.63 15.29
C GLU A 31 12.55 -7.91 15.51
N PRO A 32 13.00 -9.08 15.01
CA PRO A 32 12.28 -10.33 15.19
C PRO A 32 12.25 -10.72 16.67
N GLY A 33 11.04 -10.86 17.21
CA GLY A 33 10.83 -11.23 18.61
C GLY A 33 10.84 -12.74 18.86
N ALA A 34 10.41 -13.53 17.87
CA ALA A 34 10.18 -14.96 18.03
C ALA A 34 11.45 -15.82 17.95
N HIS A 35 12.50 -15.32 17.28
CA HIS A 35 13.74 -16.08 16.99
C HIS A 35 14.38 -16.66 18.27
N HIS A 36 14.56 -15.84 19.30
CA HIS A 36 15.23 -16.27 20.54
C HIS A 36 14.43 -17.33 21.31
N TYR A 37 13.10 -17.18 21.37
CA TYR A 37 12.23 -18.12 22.08
C TYR A 37 12.15 -19.45 21.34
N ALA A 38 11.95 -19.42 20.01
CA ALA A 38 11.91 -20.63 19.19
C ALA A 38 13.22 -21.43 19.25
N TYR A 39 14.36 -20.73 19.28
CA TYR A 39 15.66 -21.37 19.50
C TYR A 39 15.71 -22.11 20.84
N GLN A 40 15.40 -21.42 21.94
CA GLN A 40 15.51 -21.98 23.29
C GLN A 40 14.57 -23.17 23.51
N GLU A 41 13.31 -23.04 23.07
CA GLU A 41 12.30 -24.08 23.21
C GLU A 41 12.73 -25.34 22.45
N ARG A 42 13.13 -25.19 21.18
CA ARG A 42 13.50 -26.34 20.35
C ARG A 42 14.83 -26.99 20.79
N HIS A 43 15.79 -26.20 21.26
CA HIS A 43 17.05 -26.72 21.81
C HIS A 43 16.80 -27.59 23.04
N GLN A 44 15.96 -27.11 23.97
CA GLN A 44 15.61 -27.86 25.19
C GLN A 44 14.84 -29.14 24.87
N GLU A 45 13.86 -29.08 23.96
CA GLU A 45 13.13 -30.27 23.50
C GLU A 45 14.05 -31.33 22.90
N ALA A 46 15.01 -30.93 22.06
CA ALA A 46 15.94 -31.86 21.43
C ALA A 46 16.86 -32.54 22.46
N ILE A 47 17.31 -31.82 23.48
CA ILE A 47 18.07 -32.40 24.61
C ILE A 47 17.21 -33.40 25.38
N ASP A 48 15.96 -33.05 25.67
CA ASP A 48 15.02 -33.91 26.40
C ASP A 48 14.68 -35.20 25.61
N ASP A 49 14.66 -35.10 24.28
CA ASP A 49 14.49 -36.23 23.34
C ASP A 49 15.75 -37.10 23.20
N GLY A 50 16.87 -36.69 23.81
CA GLY A 50 18.13 -37.44 23.82
C GLY A 50 19.00 -37.25 22.57
N GLU A 51 18.78 -36.18 21.81
CA GLU A 51 19.64 -35.80 20.69
C GLU A 51 21.05 -35.41 21.17
N SER A 52 22.04 -35.50 20.27
CA SER A 52 23.36 -34.94 20.54
C SER A 52 23.30 -33.41 20.58
N GLU A 53 24.17 -32.77 21.35
CA GLU A 53 24.27 -31.30 21.44
C GLU A 53 24.36 -30.64 20.06
N ASP A 54 25.24 -31.13 19.18
CA ASP A 54 25.40 -30.58 17.83
C ASP A 54 24.09 -30.64 17.03
N ARG A 55 23.33 -31.73 17.15
CA ARG A 55 22.05 -31.89 16.46
C ARG A 55 20.95 -31.02 17.09
N ALA A 56 20.95 -30.85 18.40
CA ALA A 56 20.03 -29.98 19.10
C ALA A 56 20.21 -28.51 18.69
N VAL A 57 21.46 -28.06 18.51
CA VAL A 57 21.78 -26.73 17.99
C VAL A 57 21.27 -26.54 16.56
N GLU A 58 21.53 -27.49 15.66
CA GLU A 58 21.04 -27.42 14.28
C GLU A 58 19.50 -27.30 14.23
N LEU A 59 18.79 -28.13 14.99
CA LEU A 59 17.33 -28.12 15.04
C LEU A 59 16.79 -26.80 15.62
N ALA A 60 17.48 -26.23 16.60
CA ALA A 60 17.12 -24.95 17.20
C ALA A 60 17.34 -23.78 16.23
N GLU A 61 18.43 -23.77 15.46
CA GLU A 61 18.68 -22.78 14.41
C GLU A 61 17.63 -22.86 13.30
N GLU A 62 17.30 -24.06 12.83
CA GLU A 62 16.23 -24.27 11.83
C GLU A 62 14.87 -23.74 12.32
N ALA A 63 14.52 -24.02 13.59
CA ALA A 63 13.28 -23.55 14.18
C ALA A 63 13.27 -22.02 14.37
N ALA A 64 14.40 -21.43 14.79
CA ALA A 64 14.53 -20.00 14.98
C ALA A 64 14.42 -19.23 13.66
N MET A 65 15.10 -19.69 12.61
CA MET A 65 14.98 -19.13 11.27
C MET A 65 13.56 -19.23 10.73
N LYS A 66 12.90 -20.39 10.91
CA LYS A 66 11.52 -20.57 10.46
C LYS A 66 10.55 -19.64 11.19
N ALA A 67 10.74 -19.46 12.50
CA ALA A 67 9.92 -18.53 13.29
C ALA A 67 10.12 -17.09 12.85
N GLU A 68 11.36 -16.68 12.55
CA GLU A 68 11.67 -15.35 12.01
C GLU A 68 11.03 -15.14 10.62
N GLU A 69 11.11 -16.12 9.71
CA GLU A 69 10.47 -16.06 8.39
C GLU A 69 8.94 -15.93 8.48
N GLU A 70 8.33 -16.69 9.39
CA GLU A 70 6.87 -16.63 9.65
C GLU A 70 6.47 -15.26 10.21
N GLU A 71 7.19 -14.76 11.22
CA GLU A 71 6.94 -13.45 11.81
C GLU A 71 7.10 -12.32 10.78
N GLN A 72 8.14 -12.38 9.93
CA GLN A 72 8.34 -11.41 8.86
C GLN A 72 7.20 -11.46 7.83
N ALA A 73 6.75 -12.66 7.45
CA ALA A 73 5.65 -12.83 6.51
C ALA A 73 4.32 -12.30 7.07
N GLU A 74 4.05 -12.49 8.37
CA GLU A 74 2.92 -11.89 9.07
C GLU A 74 3.02 -10.37 9.12
N PHE A 75 4.20 -9.83 9.42
CA PHE A 75 4.44 -8.39 9.47
C PHE A 75 4.23 -7.74 8.09
N PHE A 76 4.75 -8.34 7.02
CA PHE A 76 4.51 -7.91 5.65
C PHE A 76 3.04 -8.01 5.27
N SER A 77 2.37 -9.11 5.65
CA SER A 77 0.94 -9.29 5.43
C SER A 77 0.12 -8.16 6.06
N ASN A 78 0.44 -7.79 7.31
CA ASN A 78 -0.25 -6.72 8.00
C ASN A 78 0.00 -5.35 7.34
N TYR A 79 1.27 -5.06 7.02
CA TYR A 79 1.64 -3.86 6.28
C TYR A 79 0.86 -3.74 4.96
N HIS A 80 0.85 -4.81 4.16
CA HIS A 80 0.14 -4.85 2.89
C HIS A 80 -1.36 -4.63 3.11
N HIS A 81 -1.98 -5.34 4.05
CA HIS A 81 -3.41 -5.18 4.36
C HIS A 81 -3.76 -3.73 4.73
N CYS A 82 -3.02 -3.14 5.67
CA CYS A 82 -3.26 -1.78 6.14
C CYS A 82 -3.02 -0.73 5.04
N LEU A 83 -2.01 -0.93 4.18
CA LEU A 83 -1.77 -0.06 3.04
C LEU A 83 -2.97 -0.09 2.08
N PHE A 84 -3.45 -1.28 1.71
CA PHE A 84 -4.60 -1.40 0.80
C PHE A 84 -5.87 -0.80 1.39
N GLN A 85 -6.17 -1.09 2.65
CA GLN A 85 -7.34 -0.53 3.31
C GLN A 85 -7.33 1.02 3.29
N ALA A 86 -6.17 1.63 3.51
CA ALA A 86 -6.02 3.08 3.47
C ALA A 86 -6.12 3.66 2.05
N VAL A 87 -5.52 2.98 1.07
CA VAL A 87 -5.43 3.43 -0.32
C VAL A 87 -6.75 3.24 -1.05
N GLU A 88 -7.36 2.05 -0.98
CA GLU A 88 -8.60 1.71 -1.69
C GLU A 88 -9.73 2.65 -1.30
N SER A 89 -9.86 2.97 -0.01
CA SER A 89 -10.86 3.92 0.46
C SER A 89 -10.73 5.30 -0.20
N GLU A 90 -9.51 5.78 -0.47
CA GLU A 90 -9.31 7.07 -1.14
C GLU A 90 -9.52 7.00 -2.65
N PHE A 91 -9.19 5.87 -3.28
CA PHE A 91 -9.47 5.63 -4.70
C PHE A 91 -10.98 5.53 -4.96
N GLU A 92 -11.71 4.77 -4.14
CA GLU A 92 -13.16 4.60 -4.26
C GLU A 92 -13.90 5.94 -4.16
N LYS A 93 -13.47 6.82 -3.26
CA LYS A 93 -14.03 8.19 -3.11
C LYS A 93 -13.84 9.05 -4.37
N HIS A 94 -12.93 8.69 -5.27
CA HIS A 94 -12.73 9.33 -6.57
C HIS A 94 -13.29 8.51 -7.74
N GLY A 95 -14.09 7.48 -7.47
CA GLY A 95 -14.66 6.63 -8.52
C GLY A 95 -13.63 5.72 -9.19
N LEU A 96 -12.54 5.38 -8.48
CA LEU A 96 -11.47 4.52 -8.97
C LEU A 96 -11.37 3.25 -8.13
N GLU A 97 -10.83 2.20 -8.73
CA GLU A 97 -10.46 0.96 -8.05
C GLU A 97 -9.07 0.49 -8.53
N LEU A 98 -8.45 -0.37 -7.73
CA LEU A 98 -7.16 -0.99 -8.02
C LEU A 98 -7.38 -2.46 -8.35
N ILE A 99 -7.04 -2.87 -9.57
CA ILE A 99 -7.14 -4.27 -9.99
C ILE A 99 -5.74 -4.88 -10.05
N PRO A 100 -5.49 -6.04 -9.42
CA PRO A 100 -4.23 -6.76 -9.58
C PRO A 100 -3.94 -7.02 -11.06
N LYS A 101 -2.74 -6.64 -11.52
CA LYS A 101 -2.33 -6.88 -12.91
C LYS A 101 -2.10 -8.37 -13.20
N HIS A 102 -1.63 -9.09 -12.18
CA HIS A 102 -1.40 -10.54 -12.23
C HIS A 102 -2.37 -11.23 -11.26
N SER A 103 -3.31 -11.99 -11.81
CA SER A 103 -4.31 -12.73 -11.03
C SER A 103 -3.69 -13.96 -10.34
N GLY A 104 -4.01 -14.19 -9.07
CA GLY A 104 -3.61 -15.38 -8.32
C GLY A 104 -2.44 -15.18 -7.36
N GLU A 105 -1.81 -14.00 -7.36
CA GLU A 105 -0.84 -13.62 -6.34
C GLU A 105 -1.54 -13.18 -5.05
N LYS A 106 -1.07 -13.69 -3.90
CA LYS A 106 -1.59 -13.27 -2.58
C LYS A 106 -1.32 -11.80 -2.31
N TYR A 107 -0.16 -11.30 -2.75
CA TYR A 107 0.28 -9.91 -2.63
C TYR A 107 0.76 -9.42 -4.00
N PRO A 108 -0.13 -8.89 -4.84
CA PRO A 108 0.24 -8.43 -6.17
C PRO A 108 1.22 -7.27 -6.06
N TYR A 109 2.28 -7.28 -6.87
CA TYR A 109 3.26 -6.18 -6.89
C TYR A 109 2.84 -5.02 -7.78
N GLU A 110 1.95 -5.27 -8.75
CA GLU A 110 1.47 -4.29 -9.71
C GLU A 110 -0.07 -4.29 -9.79
N PHE A 111 -0.64 -3.09 -9.85
CA PHE A 111 -2.06 -2.83 -9.92
C PHE A 111 -2.35 -1.92 -11.10
N VAL A 112 -3.51 -2.12 -11.71
CA VAL A 112 -4.05 -1.23 -12.74
C VAL A 112 -5.13 -0.37 -12.10
N VAL A 113 -4.99 0.95 -12.23
CA VAL A 113 -6.02 1.91 -11.84
C VAL A 113 -7.11 1.92 -12.90
N VAL A 114 -8.35 1.62 -12.52
CA VAL A 114 -9.49 1.65 -13.43
C VAL A 114 -10.66 2.43 -12.82
N PRO A 115 -11.55 3.02 -13.64
CA PRO A 115 -12.73 3.70 -13.12
C PRO A 115 -13.83 2.71 -12.76
N LEU A 116 -14.51 2.95 -11.63
CA LEU A 116 -15.68 2.19 -11.19
C LEU A 116 -16.87 2.31 -12.17
N LYS A 117 -16.96 3.44 -12.89
CA LYS A 117 -18.06 3.70 -13.84
C LYS A 117 -17.57 4.25 -15.18
N SER A 118 -16.86 5.36 -15.17
CA SER A 118 -16.26 5.96 -16.37
C SER A 118 -15.09 6.85 -16.01
N TRP A 119 -14.18 7.07 -16.97
CA TRP A 119 -13.07 8.00 -16.78
C TRP A 119 -13.56 9.44 -16.63
N GLU A 120 -14.68 9.78 -17.24
CA GLU A 120 -15.35 11.09 -17.09
C GLU A 120 -15.83 11.31 -15.66
N ASP A 121 -16.49 10.31 -15.05
CA ASP A 121 -16.95 10.41 -13.65
C ASP A 121 -15.76 10.57 -12.70
N ALA A 122 -14.70 9.78 -12.89
CA ALA A 122 -13.47 9.89 -12.10
C ALA A 122 -12.78 11.25 -12.31
N ALA A 123 -12.74 11.76 -13.54
CA ALA A 123 -12.18 13.09 -13.83
C ALA A 123 -12.96 14.21 -13.15
N VAL A 124 -14.30 14.09 -13.06
CA VAL A 124 -15.13 15.04 -12.31
C VAL A 124 -14.84 14.99 -10.82
N ALA A 125 -14.64 13.81 -10.23
CA ALA A 125 -14.28 13.67 -8.82
C ALA A 125 -12.91 14.30 -8.51
N ILE A 126 -11.91 14.01 -9.35
CA ILE A 126 -10.57 14.61 -9.25
C ILE A 126 -10.64 16.14 -9.40
N MET A 127 -11.39 16.65 -10.37
CA MET A 127 -11.63 18.07 -10.55
C MET A 127 -12.26 18.70 -9.30
N GLY A 128 -13.21 18.01 -8.65
CA GLY A 128 -13.81 18.44 -7.39
C GLY A 128 -12.78 18.60 -6.27
N THR A 129 -11.89 17.64 -6.11
CA THR A 129 -10.79 17.71 -5.13
C THR A 129 -9.80 18.83 -5.46
N ILE A 130 -9.41 18.99 -6.73
CA ILE A 130 -8.54 20.09 -7.17
C ILE A 130 -9.18 21.44 -6.86
N ASN A 131 -10.46 21.63 -7.17
CA ASN A 131 -11.20 22.86 -6.89
C ASN A 131 -11.30 23.14 -5.37
N GLY A 132 -11.28 22.10 -4.53
CA GLY A 132 -11.34 22.24 -3.08
C GLY A 132 -10.05 22.74 -2.43
N VAL A 133 -8.88 22.48 -3.03
CA VAL A 133 -7.55 22.90 -2.51
C VAL A 133 -6.95 24.05 -3.30
N GLY A 134 -7.23 24.12 -4.60
CA GLY A 134 -6.56 24.99 -5.55
C GLY A 134 -6.95 26.47 -5.42
N MET A 135 -6.03 27.36 -5.86
CA MET A 135 -6.32 28.79 -6.02
C MET A 135 -7.10 29.12 -7.31
N PHE A 136 -7.43 28.09 -8.10
CA PHE A 136 -8.17 28.19 -9.36
C PHE A 136 -9.34 27.19 -9.33
N TRP A 137 -10.37 27.49 -10.11
CA TRP A 137 -11.61 26.74 -10.11
C TRP A 137 -12.04 26.41 -11.53
N PHE A 138 -12.28 25.13 -11.81
CA PHE A 138 -12.91 24.69 -13.07
C PHE A 138 -14.42 24.60 -12.91
N HIS A 139 -15.18 25.22 -13.80
CA HIS A 139 -16.65 25.21 -13.72
C HIS A 139 -17.28 23.95 -14.29
N ASN A 140 -16.57 23.24 -15.18
CA ASN A 140 -17.05 22.03 -15.81
C ASN A 140 -15.88 21.18 -16.34
N LEU A 141 -16.17 19.90 -16.61
CA LEU A 141 -15.19 18.94 -17.12
C LEU A 141 -14.52 19.42 -18.41
N LYS A 142 -15.25 20.08 -19.32
CA LYS A 142 -14.69 20.58 -20.59
C LYS A 142 -13.59 21.62 -20.37
N GLU A 143 -13.74 22.48 -19.37
CA GLU A 143 -12.72 23.45 -18.98
C GLU A 143 -11.50 22.76 -18.39
N PHE A 144 -11.73 21.81 -17.47
CA PHE A 144 -10.66 21.01 -16.87
C PHE A 144 -9.82 20.28 -17.93
N LEU A 145 -10.46 19.58 -18.88
CA LEU A 145 -9.75 18.86 -19.94
C LEU A 145 -9.00 19.79 -20.90
N LYS A 146 -9.48 21.03 -21.09
CA LYS A 146 -8.82 22.06 -21.92
C LYS A 146 -7.58 22.64 -21.26
N SER A 147 -7.40 22.50 -19.95
CA SER A 147 -6.22 23.03 -19.24
C SER A 147 -4.90 22.38 -19.69
N GLY A 148 -4.94 21.20 -20.30
CA GLY A 148 -3.74 20.51 -20.78
C GLY A 148 -3.95 19.52 -21.94
N PRO A 149 -4.76 19.90 -22.93
CA PRO A 149 -5.36 18.98 -23.94
C PRO A 149 -5.47 17.49 -23.56
N TYR A 150 -6.13 17.18 -22.44
CA TYR A 150 -6.24 15.81 -21.93
C TYR A 150 -7.51 15.09 -22.42
N THR A 151 -7.41 13.78 -22.58
CA THR A 151 -8.57 12.89 -22.41
C THR A 151 -8.95 12.75 -20.92
N PRO A 152 -10.18 12.33 -20.57
CA PRO A 152 -10.55 12.08 -19.17
C PRO A 152 -9.58 11.15 -18.44
N ARG A 153 -9.16 10.05 -19.09
CA ARG A 153 -8.17 9.11 -18.54
C ARG A 153 -6.84 9.78 -18.24
N GLU A 154 -6.31 10.55 -19.18
CA GLU A 154 -5.04 11.26 -18.98
C GLU A 154 -5.16 12.30 -17.87
N ALA A 155 -6.27 13.03 -17.80
CA ALA A 155 -6.50 14.01 -16.75
C ALA A 155 -6.50 13.36 -15.36
N VAL A 156 -7.21 12.24 -15.17
CA VAL A 156 -7.21 11.49 -13.92
C VAL A 156 -5.81 11.04 -13.53
N LEU A 157 -5.12 10.34 -14.43
CA LEU A 157 -3.83 9.73 -14.12
C LEU A 157 -2.72 10.78 -13.92
N LEU A 158 -2.77 11.92 -14.61
CA LEU A 158 -1.83 13.03 -14.39
C LEU A 158 -2.07 13.77 -13.08
N HIS A 159 -3.30 13.73 -12.55
CA HIS A 159 -3.69 14.43 -11.33
C HIS A 159 -4.01 13.47 -10.17
N LEU A 160 -3.58 12.22 -10.26
CA LEU A 160 -3.79 11.19 -9.24
C LEU A 160 -3.24 11.63 -7.86
N ASP A 161 -2.15 12.41 -7.86
CA ASP A 161 -1.57 13.03 -6.66
C ASP A 161 -2.55 13.92 -5.89
N SER A 162 -3.62 14.40 -6.51
CA SER A 162 -4.65 15.21 -5.85
C SER A 162 -5.49 14.40 -4.87
N ILE A 163 -5.55 13.07 -5.04
CA ILE A 163 -6.31 12.18 -4.16
C ILE A 163 -5.82 12.30 -2.71
N LYS A 164 -4.51 12.45 -2.50
CA LYS A 164 -3.90 12.49 -1.16
C LYS A 164 -4.37 13.69 -0.31
N VAL A 165 -4.78 14.79 -0.95
CA VAL A 165 -5.22 16.02 -0.26
C VAL A 165 -6.74 16.06 -0.09
N ARG A 166 -7.49 15.05 -0.56
CA ARG A 166 -8.95 14.97 -0.40
C ARG A 166 -9.36 15.11 1.08
N ALA A 167 -8.65 14.45 1.99
CA ALA A 167 -8.92 14.53 3.41
C ALA A 167 -8.89 15.97 3.95
N GLU A 168 -8.00 16.82 3.42
CA GLU A 168 -7.90 18.24 3.79
C GLU A 168 -9.09 19.06 3.27
N VAL A 169 -9.63 18.72 2.11
CA VAL A 169 -10.80 19.38 1.51
C VAL A 169 -12.08 19.08 2.29
N TYR A 170 -12.28 17.82 2.67
CA TYR A 170 -13.56 17.34 3.19
C TYR A 170 -13.55 17.05 4.69
N GLY A 171 -12.42 17.26 5.38
CA GLY A 171 -12.29 17.09 6.83
C GLY A 171 -12.18 15.64 7.32
N ASP A 172 -11.75 14.72 6.43
CA ASP A 172 -11.60 13.29 6.74
C ASP A 172 -10.21 12.96 7.31
N ALA A 173 -10.03 11.72 7.78
CA ALA A 173 -8.70 11.19 8.07
C ALA A 173 -7.93 10.94 6.76
N SER A 174 -6.65 11.33 6.71
CA SER A 174 -5.80 11.01 5.56
C SER A 174 -5.49 9.51 5.48
N ALA A 175 -5.20 9.00 4.29
CA ALA A 175 -4.75 7.62 4.10
C ALA A 175 -3.59 7.25 5.03
N LYS A 176 -2.61 8.15 5.20
CA LYS A 176 -1.51 7.96 6.17
C LYS A 176 -2.02 7.72 7.59
N ARG A 177 -2.96 8.54 8.09
CA ARG A 177 -3.54 8.35 9.43
C ARG A 177 -4.36 7.07 9.53
N THR A 178 -5.05 6.68 8.47
CA THR A 178 -5.79 5.40 8.41
C THR A 178 -4.83 4.22 8.49
N PHE A 179 -3.73 4.26 7.73
CA PHE A 179 -2.66 3.26 7.76
C PHE A 179 -2.03 3.15 9.15
N GLU A 180 -1.61 4.27 9.75
CA GLU A 180 -0.99 4.30 11.08
C GLU A 180 -1.93 3.79 12.17
N ARG A 181 -3.24 3.98 12.02
CA ARG A 181 -4.23 3.42 12.95
C ARG A 181 -4.38 1.92 12.74
N CYS A 182 -4.40 1.44 11.51
CA CYS A 182 -4.50 0.03 11.20
C CYS A 182 -3.30 -0.74 11.74
N MET A 183 -2.07 -0.25 11.55
CA MET A 183 -0.84 -0.91 12.03
C MET A 183 -0.70 -0.98 13.55
N ARG A 184 -1.53 -0.26 14.32
CA ARG A 184 -1.51 -0.30 15.80
C ARG A 184 -2.39 -1.40 16.39
N PHE A 185 -3.23 -2.04 15.57
CA PHE A 185 -4.13 -3.12 15.96
C PHE A 185 -3.70 -4.42 15.26
#